data_AF-F4K3U8-F1
#
_entry.id   AF-F4K3U8-F1
#
_cell.length_a   1.000
_cell.length_b   1.000
_cell.length_c   1.000
_cell.angle_alpha   90.00
_cell.angle_beta   90.00
_cell.angle_gamma   90.00
#
_symmetry.space_group_name_H-M   'P 1'
#
loop_
_entity.id
_entity.type
_entity.pdbx_description
1 polymer ?
#
loop_
_entity_poly.entity_id
_entity_poly.type
_entity_poly.pdbx_seq_one_letter_code
_entity_poly.pdbx_strand_id
1 'polypeptide(L)'
;MQKKREICGYRDKLDKTLSSPELTNHETLKSLLRNQLEECDENILDKRTDDVSKLLSKLRSVSMTDHQVSKLTNDGDWKLKHDLEDCRVMYREGLDGSPFHTLLVEGYMDGPIHECLCVSWESTLYKKWWPQYAFPPFRILKSTCLQKVGVGEQICLARMKVPWPLTEREMILHYFSFEYFKDGLVVILLNTISDLNSIGVSSTDIIIPESPDAVRMDLVGGFVLQKVTPQRSYFRTIGDMDIKLDLMPPSLMNFISRQLIGNGFRLYKKVRQSGFMILFVLMSGRYLSDNMFPYLNVTVSCFRS
;
A
#
# COMPACT_ATOMS: atom_id res chain seq x y z
N MET A 1 22.83 13.36 10.64
CA MET A 1 22.54 12.61 11.89
C MET A 1 21.14 12.89 12.44
N GLN A 2 20.66 14.14 12.45
CA GLN A 2 19.33 14.50 12.98
C GLN A 2 18.15 13.85 12.25
N LYS A 3 18.10 13.92 10.91
CA LYS A 3 17.03 13.27 10.12
C LYS A 3 16.98 11.75 10.29
N LYS A 4 18.13 11.06 10.38
CA LYS A 4 18.17 9.63 10.66
C LYS A 4 17.56 9.31 12.03
N ARG A 5 17.85 10.12 13.06
CA ARG A 5 17.23 9.98 14.39
C ARG A 5 15.73 10.23 14.37
N GLU A 6 15.25 11.20 13.59
CA GLU A 6 13.82 11.45 13.40
C GLU A 6 13.12 10.24 12.79
N ILE A 7 13.69 9.64 11.75
CA ILE A 7 13.14 8.45 11.09
C ILE A 7 13.08 7.26 12.05
N CYS A 8 14.13 7.02 12.86
CA CYS A 8 14.10 5.99 13.90
C CYS A 8 12.94 6.24 14.88
N GLY A 9 12.75 7.48 15.35
CA GLY A 9 11.63 7.82 16.22
C GLY A 9 10.25 7.61 15.57
N TYR A 10 10.12 7.86 14.27
CA TYR A 10 8.87 7.61 13.53
C TYR A 10 8.60 6.11 13.38
N ARG A 11 9.66 5.32 13.15
CA ARG A 11 9.60 3.86 13.11
C ARG A 11 9.18 3.29 14.46
N ASP A 12 9.82 3.71 15.55
CA ASP A 12 9.51 3.26 16.91
C ASP A 12 8.05 3.59 17.29
N LYS A 13 7.57 4.78 16.90
CA LYS A 13 6.17 5.17 17.07
C LYS A 13 5.23 4.20 16.35
N LEU A 14 5.53 3.87 15.08
CA LEU A 14 4.72 2.92 14.32
C LEU A 14 4.74 1.54 14.97
N ASP A 15 5.92 1.04 15.35
CA ASP A 15 6.08 -0.28 15.95
C ASP A 15 5.33 -0.39 17.29
N LYS A 16 5.35 0.66 18.11
CA LYS A 16 4.55 0.76 19.33
C LYS A 16 3.05 0.70 19.03
N THR A 17 2.58 1.46 18.04
CA THR A 17 1.15 1.46 17.67
C THR A 17 0.73 0.10 17.11
N LEU A 18 1.49 -0.50 16.20
CA LEU A 18 1.18 -1.82 15.62
C LEU A 18 1.16 -2.93 16.67
N SER A 19 1.90 -2.77 17.76
CA SER A 19 1.98 -3.69 18.89
C SER A 19 0.93 -3.41 19.97
N SER A 20 -0.01 -2.49 19.74
CA SER A 20 -1.07 -2.21 20.70
C SER A 20 -1.99 -3.42 20.90
N PRO A 21 -2.60 -3.61 22.08
CA PRO A 21 -3.58 -4.68 22.31
C PRO A 21 -4.75 -4.64 21.33
N GLU A 22 -5.18 -3.43 20.93
CA GLU A 22 -6.28 -3.20 20.00
C GLU A 22 -5.99 -3.73 18.58
N LEU A 23 -4.72 -3.72 18.16
CA LEU A 23 -4.28 -4.20 16.83
C LEU A 23 -3.65 -5.61 16.85
N THR A 24 -3.52 -6.21 18.03
CA THR A 24 -2.94 -7.56 18.21
C THR A 24 -3.98 -8.59 18.64
N ASN A 25 -4.99 -8.18 19.42
CA ASN A 25 -6.09 -9.03 19.82
C ASN A 25 -7.16 -9.10 18.71
N HIS A 26 -7.45 -10.33 18.26
CA HIS A 26 -8.37 -10.57 17.15
C HIS A 26 -9.79 -10.06 17.43
N GLU A 27 -10.33 -10.31 18.62
CA GLU A 27 -11.69 -9.85 19.00
C GLU A 27 -11.80 -8.33 19.05
N THR A 28 -10.77 -7.67 19.57
CA THR A 28 -10.75 -6.20 19.64
C THR A 28 -10.68 -5.60 18.23
N LEU A 29 -9.84 -6.16 17.36
CA LEU A 29 -9.75 -5.76 15.96
C LEU A 29 -11.08 -6.00 15.22
N LYS A 30 -11.72 -7.15 15.44
CA LYS A 30 -13.04 -7.47 14.87
C LYS A 30 -14.08 -6.42 15.29
N SER A 31 -14.08 -6.03 16.57
CA SER A 31 -14.97 -4.98 17.06
C SER A 31 -14.72 -3.62 16.39
N LEU A 32 -13.45 -3.25 16.15
CA LEU A 32 -13.11 -2.00 15.47
C LEU A 32 -13.57 -2.01 14.01
N LEU A 33 -13.37 -3.12 13.30
CA LEU A 33 -13.83 -3.29 11.92
C LEU A 33 -15.35 -3.30 11.83
N ARG A 34 -16.05 -3.93 12.78
CA ARG A 34 -17.52 -3.93 12.84
C ARG A 34 -18.07 -2.50 12.95
N ASN A 35 -17.45 -1.66 13.78
CA ASN A 35 -17.85 -0.27 13.94
C ASN A 35 -17.62 0.55 12.66
N GLN A 36 -16.64 0.19 11.83
CA GLN A 36 -16.36 0.90 10.58
C GLN A 36 -17.26 0.45 9.43
N LEU A 37 -17.57 -0.85 9.36
CA LEU A 37 -18.29 -1.47 8.25
C LEU A 37 -19.80 -1.61 8.51
N GLU A 38 -20.40 -0.69 9.29
CA GLU A 38 -21.83 -0.67 9.68
C GLU A 38 -22.74 -1.59 8.84
N GLU A 39 -23.43 -2.54 9.49
CA GLU A 39 -24.31 -3.54 8.84
C GLU A 39 -23.60 -4.52 7.87
N CYS A 40 -22.44 -5.05 8.26
CA CYS A 40 -21.71 -6.08 7.51
C CYS A 40 -22.16 -7.52 7.84
N ASP A 41 -22.20 -8.40 6.84
CA ASP A 41 -22.32 -9.85 7.04
C ASP A 41 -21.17 -10.40 7.89
N GLU A 42 -21.47 -11.25 8.87
CA GLU A 42 -20.46 -11.77 9.81
C GLU A 42 -19.35 -12.55 9.11
N ASN A 43 -19.63 -13.28 8.01
CA ASN A 43 -18.58 -14.02 7.30
C ASN A 43 -17.62 -13.07 6.58
N ILE A 44 -18.14 -11.98 6.02
CA ILE A 44 -17.32 -10.94 5.39
C ILE A 44 -16.48 -10.25 6.47
N LEU A 45 -17.07 -9.90 7.61
CA LEU A 45 -16.36 -9.29 8.74
C LEU A 45 -15.23 -10.19 9.27
N ASP A 46 -15.47 -11.49 9.43
CA ASP A 46 -14.45 -12.45 9.85
C ASP A 46 -13.29 -12.52 8.86
N LYS A 47 -13.59 -12.65 7.57
CA LYS A 47 -12.57 -12.66 6.52
C LYS A 47 -11.74 -11.37 6.52
N ARG A 48 -12.39 -10.21 6.67
CA ARG A 48 -11.69 -8.91 6.75
C ARG A 48 -10.80 -8.82 7.97
N THR A 49 -11.28 -9.28 9.11
CA THR A 49 -10.53 -9.29 10.36
C THR A 49 -9.29 -10.16 10.22
N ASP A 50 -9.43 -11.34 9.62
CA ASP A 50 -8.30 -12.22 9.32
C ASP A 50 -7.27 -11.57 8.40
N ASP A 51 -7.71 -10.97 7.29
CA ASP A 51 -6.81 -10.37 6.31
C ASP A 51 -6.05 -9.16 6.90
N VAL A 52 -6.76 -8.28 7.63
CA VAL A 52 -6.14 -7.14 8.32
C VAL A 52 -5.19 -7.63 9.42
N SER A 53 -5.59 -8.64 10.21
CA SER A 53 -4.74 -9.22 11.26
C SER A 53 -3.46 -9.82 10.69
N LYS A 54 -3.56 -10.56 9.58
CA LYS A 54 -2.40 -11.12 8.86
C LYS A 54 -1.45 -10.03 8.38
N LEU A 55 -1.98 -8.97 7.76
CA LEU A 55 -1.17 -7.82 7.32
C LEU A 55 -0.47 -7.13 8.50
N LEU A 56 -1.21 -6.83 9.57
CA LEU A 56 -0.66 -6.20 10.77
C LEU A 56 0.43 -7.06 11.42
N SER A 57 0.22 -8.37 11.51
CA SER A 57 1.21 -9.33 12.00
C SER A 57 2.50 -9.29 11.17
N LYS A 58 2.35 -9.25 9.84
CA LYS A 58 3.48 -9.16 8.92
C LYS A 58 4.21 -7.81 9.01
N LEU A 59 3.50 -6.71 9.23
CA LEU A 59 4.12 -5.39 9.43
C LEU A 59 4.88 -5.30 10.76
N ARG A 60 4.40 -5.98 11.81
CA ARG A 60 5.07 -6.10 13.11
C ARG A 60 6.33 -6.94 13.06
N SER A 61 6.32 -8.05 12.31
CA SER A 61 7.46 -8.98 12.25
C SER A 61 8.74 -8.35 11.67
N VAL A 62 8.62 -7.18 11.03
CA VAL A 62 9.75 -6.42 10.51
C VAL A 62 10.14 -5.23 11.38
N SER A 63 9.62 -5.16 12.61
CA SER A 63 10.15 -4.28 13.65
C SER A 63 11.60 -4.68 13.92
N MET A 64 12.52 -3.91 13.34
CA MET A 64 13.96 -4.12 13.44
C MET A 64 14.48 -3.17 14.50
N THR A 65 15.09 -3.71 15.56
CA THR A 65 16.02 -2.89 16.36
C THR A 65 17.28 -2.68 15.53
N ASP A 66 17.74 -1.43 15.38
CA ASP A 66 18.88 -1.05 14.52
C ASP A 66 20.20 -1.79 14.88
N HIS A 67 20.23 -2.55 15.98
CA HIS A 67 21.39 -3.32 16.47
C HIS A 67 21.50 -4.77 15.96
N GLN A 68 20.53 -5.30 15.21
CA GLN A 68 20.49 -6.73 14.87
C GLN A 68 20.73 -7.09 13.40
N VAL A 69 21.19 -6.14 12.57
CA VAL A 69 21.53 -6.44 11.16
C VAL A 69 22.74 -7.39 11.04
N SER A 70 23.51 -7.62 12.12
CA SER A 70 24.76 -8.38 12.05
C SER A 70 24.76 -9.78 12.66
N LYS A 71 23.67 -10.29 13.24
CA LYS A 71 23.64 -11.65 13.82
C LYS A 71 22.20 -12.07 14.12
N LEU A 72 21.64 -12.97 13.30
CA LEU A 72 20.72 -14.05 13.68
C LEU A 72 20.52 -14.94 12.43
N THR A 73 20.33 -16.24 12.65
CA THR A 73 20.73 -17.35 11.77
C THR A 73 19.60 -17.97 10.95
N ASN A 74 19.91 -18.30 9.69
CA ASN A 74 19.47 -19.48 8.90
C ASN A 74 18.02 -19.60 8.36
N ASP A 75 17.37 -18.51 7.93
CA ASP A 75 16.36 -18.61 6.86
C ASP A 75 16.15 -17.26 6.15
N GLY A 76 16.18 -17.23 4.81
CA GLY A 76 15.75 -16.09 3.97
C GLY A 76 15.90 -14.67 4.55
N ASP A 77 17.10 -14.23 4.91
CA ASP A 77 17.30 -12.92 5.57
C ASP A 77 16.89 -11.72 4.70
N TRP A 78 16.41 -10.66 5.35
CA TRP A 78 16.11 -9.38 4.70
C TRP A 78 17.35 -8.77 4.05
N LYS A 79 17.36 -8.68 2.72
CA LYS A 79 18.40 -8.04 1.93
C LYS A 79 18.06 -6.55 1.77
N LEU A 80 18.88 -5.66 2.33
CA LEU A 80 18.76 -4.21 2.10
C LEU A 80 19.10 -3.90 0.64
N LYS A 81 18.11 -3.47 -0.14
CA LYS A 81 18.27 -3.15 -1.57
C LYS A 81 18.54 -1.67 -1.80
N HIS A 82 17.96 -0.81 -0.98
CA HIS A 82 18.14 0.63 -1.11
C HIS A 82 18.03 1.28 0.26
N ASP A 83 18.96 2.18 0.59
CA ASP A 83 18.95 2.97 1.82
C ASP A 83 19.19 4.43 1.43
N LEU A 84 18.10 5.17 1.23
CA LEU A 84 18.12 6.60 0.96
C LEU A 84 17.88 7.37 2.26
N GLU A 85 18.15 8.68 2.22
CA GLU A 85 17.86 9.57 3.35
C GLU A 85 16.39 9.51 3.80
N ASP A 86 15.46 9.29 2.85
CA ASP A 86 14.02 9.40 3.09
C ASP A 86 13.25 8.07 3.07
N CYS A 87 13.88 6.99 2.59
CA CYS A 87 13.28 5.66 2.59
C CYS A 87 14.31 4.53 2.57
N ARG A 88 13.91 3.37 3.10
CA ARG A 88 14.64 2.12 2.94
C ARG A 88 13.79 1.10 2.19
N VAL A 89 14.42 0.35 1.29
CA VAL A 89 13.81 -0.76 0.54
C VAL A 89 14.55 -2.03 0.91
N MET A 90 13.81 -3.01 1.40
CA MET A 90 14.31 -4.35 1.69
C MET A 90 13.57 -5.38 0.84
N TYR A 91 14.23 -6.51 0.68
CA TYR A 91 13.77 -7.61 -0.13
C TYR A 91 14.08 -8.91 0.58
N ARG A 92 13.18 -9.87 0.50
CA ARG A 92 13.36 -11.21 1.00
C ARG A 92 12.86 -12.21 -0.04
N GLU A 93 13.67 -13.24 -0.29
CA GLU A 93 13.26 -14.37 -1.12
C GLU A 93 12.18 -15.17 -0.39
N GLY A 94 11.22 -15.72 -1.14
CA GLY A 94 10.28 -16.67 -0.56
C GLY A 94 11.00 -17.92 -0.06
N LEU A 95 10.29 -18.72 0.73
CA LEU A 95 10.77 -20.05 1.12
C LEU A 95 11.06 -20.89 -0.13
N ASP A 96 11.97 -21.86 -0.01
CA ASP A 96 12.32 -22.76 -1.11
C ASP A 96 11.06 -23.40 -1.73
N GLY A 97 10.91 -23.25 -3.05
CA GLY A 97 9.74 -23.72 -3.80
C GLY A 97 8.54 -22.76 -3.82
N SER A 98 8.57 -21.66 -3.07
CA SER A 98 7.56 -20.59 -3.16
C SER A 98 7.85 -19.65 -4.33
N PRO A 99 6.85 -19.30 -5.16
CA PRO A 99 7.02 -18.31 -6.22
C PRO A 99 6.96 -16.87 -5.69
N PHE A 100 6.68 -16.69 -4.40
CA PHE A 100 6.49 -15.39 -3.81
C PHE A 100 7.81 -14.73 -3.42
N HIS A 101 7.86 -13.43 -3.65
CA HIS A 101 8.95 -12.56 -3.26
C HIS A 101 8.42 -11.45 -2.36
N THR A 102 9.03 -11.28 -1.17
CA THR A 102 8.59 -10.23 -0.24
C THR A 102 9.39 -8.95 -0.46
N LEU A 103 8.70 -7.84 -0.63
CA LEU A 103 9.27 -6.50 -0.66
C LEU A 103 8.73 -5.69 0.51
N LEU A 104 9.61 -4.89 1.12
CA LEU A 104 9.27 -3.95 2.18
C LEU A 104 9.87 -2.59 1.90
N VAL A 105 9.05 -1.56 2.06
CA VAL A 105 9.46 -0.17 1.93
C VAL A 105 8.97 0.59 3.13
N GLU A 106 9.83 1.41 3.72
CA GLU A 106 9.42 2.36 4.74
C GLU A 106 10.15 3.67 4.60
N GLY A 107 9.55 4.73 5.13
CA GLY A 107 10.08 6.08 5.06
C GLY A 107 9.04 7.10 5.49
N TYR A 108 9.30 8.37 5.20
CA TYR A 108 8.41 9.46 5.59
C TYR A 108 8.04 10.38 4.43
N MET A 109 6.87 10.98 4.55
CA MET A 109 6.29 11.92 3.62
C MET A 109 6.22 13.29 4.24
N ASP A 110 6.69 14.31 3.53
CA ASP A 110 6.52 15.73 3.90
C ASP A 110 5.12 16.20 3.51
N GLY A 111 4.10 15.64 4.18
CA GLY A 111 2.70 16.03 4.03
C GLY A 111 1.77 15.35 5.02
N PRO A 112 0.56 15.88 5.22
CA PRO A 112 -0.47 15.28 6.06
C PRO A 112 -0.95 13.94 5.48
N ILE A 113 -1.54 13.12 6.35
CA ILE A 113 -1.96 11.75 6.02
C ILE A 113 -3.09 11.68 4.98
N HIS A 114 -3.96 12.68 4.89
CA HIS A 114 -5.06 12.67 3.92
C HIS A 114 -4.56 12.93 2.49
N GLU A 115 -3.58 13.82 2.32
CA GLU A 115 -2.89 13.99 1.04
C GLU A 115 -2.17 12.71 0.66
N CYS A 116 -1.41 12.16 1.62
CA CYS A 116 -1.09 10.73 1.83
C CYS A 116 -1.97 9.77 1.01
N LEU A 117 -3.14 9.53 1.60
CA LEU A 117 -4.11 8.57 1.15
C LEU A 117 -4.65 8.89 -0.24
N CYS A 118 -4.95 10.16 -0.54
CA CYS A 118 -5.54 10.57 -1.82
C CYS A 118 -4.71 10.11 -3.04
N VAL A 119 -3.40 10.35 -3.03
CA VAL A 119 -2.53 9.96 -4.15
C VAL A 119 -2.38 8.44 -4.27
N SER A 120 -2.39 7.71 -3.13
CA SER A 120 -2.35 6.24 -3.13
C SER A 120 -3.69 5.58 -3.46
N TRP A 121 -4.81 6.30 -3.30
CA TRP A 121 -6.15 5.77 -3.53
C TRP A 121 -6.60 5.94 -4.98
N GLU A 122 -6.19 7.03 -5.61
CA GLU A 122 -6.61 7.36 -6.98
C GLU A 122 -5.75 6.63 -8.02
N SER A 123 -6.19 5.43 -8.40
CA SER A 123 -5.50 4.56 -9.37
C SER A 123 -5.27 5.23 -10.72
N THR A 124 -6.17 6.10 -11.19
CA THR A 124 -6.01 6.81 -12.47
C THR A 124 -4.78 7.73 -12.51
N LEU A 125 -4.28 8.16 -11.35
CA LEU A 125 -3.08 8.99 -11.25
C LEU A 125 -1.79 8.19 -11.42
N TYR A 126 -1.79 6.86 -11.29
CA TYR A 126 -0.57 6.05 -11.34
C TYR A 126 0.18 6.23 -12.66
N LYS A 127 -0.53 6.40 -13.78
CA LYS A 127 0.11 6.68 -15.07
C LYS A 127 0.87 8.02 -15.09
N LYS A 128 0.48 8.99 -14.26
CA LYS A 128 1.08 10.33 -14.21
C LYS A 128 2.31 10.39 -13.31
N TRP A 129 2.31 9.65 -12.20
CA TRP A 129 3.37 9.79 -11.20
C TRP A 129 4.24 8.56 -10.99
N TRP A 130 3.74 7.36 -11.31
CA TRP A 130 4.52 6.15 -11.16
C TRP A 130 5.68 6.15 -12.17
N PRO A 131 6.87 5.63 -11.84
CA PRO A 131 8.03 5.66 -12.73
C PRO A 131 7.72 5.09 -14.11
N GLN A 132 8.22 5.77 -15.14
CA GLN A 132 8.13 5.36 -16.54
C GLN A 132 9.56 5.29 -17.09
N TYR A 133 10.03 4.09 -17.41
CA TYR A 133 11.38 3.84 -17.89
C TYR A 133 11.35 3.38 -19.36
N ALA A 134 12.26 3.94 -20.16
CA ALA A 134 12.51 3.45 -21.51
C ALA A 134 13.38 2.19 -21.50
N PHE A 135 14.38 2.11 -20.60
CA PHE A 135 15.29 0.97 -20.50
C PHE A 135 15.81 0.77 -19.05
N PRO A 136 15.68 -0.43 -18.46
CA PRO A 136 14.78 -1.51 -18.87
C PRO A 136 13.33 -1.00 -18.98
N PRO A 137 12.54 -1.46 -19.97
CA PRO A 137 11.25 -0.84 -20.24
C PRO A 137 10.27 -1.12 -19.11
N PHE A 138 9.70 -0.07 -18.55
CA PHE A 138 8.62 -0.19 -17.58
C PHE A 138 7.66 0.99 -17.72
N ARG A 139 6.36 0.70 -17.82
CA ARG A 139 5.35 1.75 -17.86
C ARG A 139 3.98 1.26 -17.43
N ILE A 140 3.21 2.12 -16.79
CA ILE A 140 1.79 1.86 -16.53
C ILE A 140 1.02 2.06 -17.84
N LEU A 141 0.43 0.98 -18.34
CA LEU A 141 -0.37 0.98 -19.57
C LEU A 141 -1.81 1.40 -19.27
N LYS A 142 -2.38 0.82 -18.21
CA LYS A 142 -3.75 1.08 -17.74
C LYS A 142 -3.77 1.05 -16.22
N SER A 143 -4.45 2.00 -15.61
CA SER A 143 -4.80 1.93 -14.20
C SER A 143 -6.17 2.57 -14.01
N THR A 144 -7.13 1.81 -13.47
CA THR A 144 -8.51 2.25 -13.33
C THR A 144 -9.18 1.56 -12.15
N CYS A 145 -10.07 2.29 -11.48
CA CYS A 145 -11.06 1.68 -10.60
C CYS A 145 -12.05 0.90 -11.48
N LEU A 146 -12.23 -0.39 -11.20
CA LEU A 146 -13.24 -1.24 -11.83
C LEU A 146 -14.58 -1.13 -11.09
N GLN A 147 -14.52 -1.13 -9.76
CA GLN A 147 -15.72 -1.05 -8.92
C GLN A 147 -15.38 -0.42 -7.57
N LYS A 148 -16.29 0.39 -7.05
CA LYS A 148 -16.31 0.81 -5.65
C LYS A 148 -17.24 -0.13 -4.91
N VAL A 149 -16.70 -0.92 -3.98
CA VAL A 149 -17.48 -1.96 -3.27
C VAL A 149 -18.22 -1.34 -2.09
N GLY A 150 -17.58 -0.40 -1.40
CA GLY A 150 -18.13 0.29 -0.24
C GLY A 150 -17.24 1.47 0.18
N VAL A 151 -17.57 2.06 1.33
CA VAL A 151 -16.74 3.12 1.93
C VAL A 151 -15.35 2.54 2.25
N GLY A 152 -14.30 3.17 1.73
CA GLY A 152 -12.94 2.70 1.93
C GLY A 152 -12.66 1.35 1.26
N GLU A 153 -13.43 0.95 0.23
CA GLU A 153 -13.21 -0.33 -0.46
C GLU A 153 -13.42 -0.22 -1.97
N GLN A 154 -12.42 -0.66 -2.75
CA GLN A 154 -12.49 -0.63 -4.21
C GLN A 154 -11.70 -1.75 -4.87
N ILE A 155 -12.10 -2.12 -6.08
CA ILE A 155 -11.39 -3.06 -6.95
C ILE A 155 -10.78 -2.25 -8.08
N CYS A 156 -9.48 -2.39 -8.29
CA CYS A 156 -8.73 -1.66 -9.30
C CYS A 156 -7.96 -2.60 -10.23
N LEU A 157 -7.89 -2.25 -11.51
CA LEU A 157 -7.00 -2.87 -12.47
C LEU A 157 -5.72 -2.03 -12.59
N ALA A 158 -4.57 -2.67 -12.56
CA ALA A 158 -3.32 -2.09 -13.03
C ALA A 158 -2.65 -3.02 -14.05
N ARG A 159 -2.33 -2.49 -15.22
CA ARG A 159 -1.60 -3.17 -16.30
C ARG A 159 -0.32 -2.42 -16.60
N MET A 160 0.77 -3.14 -16.69
CA MET A 160 2.10 -2.58 -16.86
C MET A 160 2.90 -3.32 -17.94
N LYS A 161 3.63 -2.55 -18.72
CA LYS A 161 4.75 -3.06 -19.50
C LYS A 161 5.91 -3.27 -18.55
N VAL A 162 6.59 -4.40 -18.69
CA VAL A 162 7.73 -4.81 -17.85
C VAL A 162 8.92 -5.18 -18.73
N PRO A 163 10.13 -5.27 -18.14
CA PRO A 163 11.32 -5.69 -18.88
C PRO A 163 11.23 -7.13 -19.40
N TRP A 164 11.80 -7.37 -20.59
CA TRP A 164 12.05 -8.72 -21.09
C TRP A 164 12.87 -9.52 -20.06
N PRO A 165 12.61 -10.83 -19.84
CA PRO A 165 11.77 -11.75 -20.65
C PRO A 165 10.27 -11.74 -20.34
N LEU A 166 9.79 -10.84 -19.50
CA LEU A 166 8.38 -10.81 -19.14
C LEU A 166 7.53 -10.21 -20.25
N THR A 167 6.38 -10.84 -20.52
CA THR A 167 5.26 -10.20 -21.21
C THR A 167 4.57 -9.19 -20.29
N GLU A 168 3.62 -8.42 -20.81
CA GLU A 168 2.85 -7.48 -20.01
C GLU A 168 2.27 -8.15 -18.76
N ARG A 169 2.24 -7.40 -17.67
CA ARG A 169 1.73 -7.89 -16.39
C ARG A 169 0.51 -7.10 -15.99
N GLU A 170 -0.47 -7.79 -15.42
CA GLU A 170 -1.65 -7.16 -14.84
C GLU A 170 -1.94 -7.67 -13.43
N MET A 171 -2.60 -6.83 -12.66
CA MET A 171 -3.10 -7.17 -11.33
C MET A 171 -4.50 -6.58 -11.17
N ILE A 172 -5.40 -7.36 -10.59
CA ILE A 172 -6.70 -6.90 -10.12
C ILE A 172 -6.61 -6.85 -8.61
N LEU A 173 -6.52 -5.64 -8.08
CA LEU A 173 -6.27 -5.38 -6.68
C LEU A 173 -7.56 -5.03 -5.96
N HIS A 174 -7.81 -5.74 -4.88
CA HIS A 174 -8.76 -5.36 -3.85
C HIS A 174 -8.09 -4.43 -2.86
N TYR A 175 -8.55 -3.18 -2.82
CA TYR A 175 -8.20 -2.18 -1.83
C TYR A 175 -9.24 -2.20 -0.72
N PHE A 176 -8.79 -2.31 0.52
CA PHE A 176 -9.63 -2.14 1.71
C PHE A 176 -8.89 -1.25 2.71
N SER A 177 -9.55 -0.18 3.16
CA SER A 177 -9.04 0.79 4.13
C SER A 177 -9.61 0.50 5.50
N PHE A 178 -8.74 0.41 6.50
CA PHE A 178 -9.09 0.33 7.91
C PHE A 178 -8.48 1.53 8.65
N GLU A 179 -9.32 2.34 9.28
CA GLU A 179 -8.92 3.56 9.97
C GLU A 179 -8.84 3.34 11.48
N TYR A 180 -7.64 3.54 12.03
CA TYR A 180 -7.37 3.45 13.46
C TYR A 180 -7.08 4.85 14.03
N PHE A 181 -8.14 5.53 14.47
CA PHE A 181 -8.11 6.94 14.84
C PHE A 181 -7.19 7.27 16.02
N LYS A 182 -7.06 6.37 17.01
CA LYS A 182 -6.38 6.63 18.30
C LYS A 182 -4.96 7.15 18.13
N ASP A 183 -4.22 6.63 17.14
CA ASP A 183 -2.85 7.03 16.83
C ASP A 183 -2.69 7.65 15.43
N GLY A 184 -3.81 8.03 14.78
CA GLY A 184 -3.82 8.55 13.42
C GLY A 184 -3.16 7.59 12.42
N LEU A 185 -3.46 6.29 12.56
CA LEU A 185 -2.98 5.23 11.69
C LEU A 185 -4.09 4.86 10.70
N VAL A 186 -3.72 4.70 9.43
CA VAL A 186 -4.59 4.12 8.41
C VAL A 186 -3.89 2.91 7.81
N VAL A 187 -4.59 1.79 7.75
CA VAL A 187 -4.12 0.51 7.23
C VAL A 187 -4.83 0.25 5.91
N ILE A 188 -4.07 0.05 4.84
CA ILE A 188 -4.59 -0.26 3.52
C ILE A 188 -4.17 -1.68 3.15
N LEU A 189 -5.14 -2.58 3.03
CA LEU A 189 -4.96 -3.93 2.53
C LEU A 189 -5.00 -3.91 1.00
N LEU A 190 -4.08 -4.67 0.38
CA LEU A 190 -3.90 -4.82 -1.05
C LEU A 190 -3.73 -6.29 -1.40
N ASN A 191 -4.81 -6.94 -1.83
CA ASN A 191 -4.80 -8.34 -2.22
C ASN A 191 -5.24 -8.51 -3.67
N THR A 192 -4.59 -9.40 -4.42
CA THR A 192 -5.08 -9.78 -5.74
C THR A 192 -6.30 -10.66 -5.65
N ILE A 193 -7.21 -10.47 -6.60
CA ILE A 193 -8.41 -11.27 -6.74
C ILE A 193 -8.14 -12.27 -7.86
N SER A 194 -8.01 -13.54 -7.50
CA SER A 194 -7.95 -14.64 -8.47
C SER A 194 -9.33 -14.86 -9.12
N ASP A 195 -10.38 -14.92 -8.28
CA ASP A 195 -11.78 -15.08 -8.68
C ASP A 195 -12.68 -14.00 -8.07
N LEU A 196 -13.38 -13.24 -8.93
CA LEU A 196 -14.29 -12.16 -8.55
C LEU A 196 -15.39 -12.60 -7.58
N ASN A 197 -15.78 -13.88 -7.62
CA ASN A 197 -16.80 -14.48 -6.75
C ASN A 197 -16.42 -14.48 -5.26
N SER A 198 -15.13 -14.39 -4.93
CA SER A 198 -14.63 -14.55 -3.55
C SER A 198 -14.88 -13.32 -2.64
N ILE A 199 -15.35 -12.20 -3.18
CA ILE A 199 -15.51 -10.93 -2.44
C ILE A 199 -16.97 -10.60 -2.13
N GLY A 200 -17.91 -11.52 -2.40
CA GLY A 200 -19.34 -11.28 -2.17
C GLY A 200 -19.94 -10.24 -3.13
N VAL A 201 -19.17 -9.85 -4.15
CA VAL A 201 -19.61 -9.03 -5.27
C VAL A 201 -20.06 -9.95 -6.39
N SER A 202 -21.28 -9.75 -6.90
CA SER A 202 -21.76 -10.52 -8.05
C SER A 202 -20.80 -10.31 -9.22
N SER A 203 -20.14 -11.38 -9.67
CA SER A 203 -19.19 -11.37 -10.78
C SER A 203 -19.79 -10.93 -12.12
N THR A 204 -21.13 -10.83 -12.20
CA THR A 204 -21.86 -10.38 -13.38
C THR A 204 -21.63 -8.91 -13.74
N ASP A 205 -21.17 -8.09 -12.80
CA ASP A 205 -21.16 -6.62 -12.99
C ASP A 205 -19.76 -6.04 -13.25
N ILE A 206 -18.70 -6.80 -12.98
CA ILE A 206 -17.31 -6.35 -13.21
C ILE A 206 -16.84 -6.76 -14.60
N ILE A 207 -16.86 -5.82 -15.54
CA ILE A 207 -16.25 -6.00 -16.85
C ILE A 207 -14.74 -5.78 -16.73
N ILE A 208 -13.98 -6.88 -16.65
CA ILE A 208 -12.52 -6.83 -16.75
C ILE A 208 -12.15 -6.65 -18.24
N PRO A 209 -11.45 -5.58 -18.61
CA PRO A 209 -10.99 -5.39 -19.99
C PRO A 209 -10.01 -6.49 -20.40
N GLU A 210 -10.36 -7.27 -21.43
CA GLU A 210 -9.52 -8.36 -21.94
C GLU A 210 -8.12 -7.89 -22.37
N SER A 211 -7.15 -8.78 -22.22
CA SER A 211 -5.78 -8.61 -22.68
C SER A 211 -5.12 -9.97 -22.81
N PRO A 212 -5.24 -10.64 -23.97
CA PRO A 212 -4.82 -12.02 -24.13
C PRO A 212 -3.32 -12.26 -23.83
N ASP A 213 -2.48 -11.23 -24.01
CA ASP A 213 -1.03 -11.33 -23.82
C ASP A 213 -0.54 -10.94 -22.40
N ALA A 214 -1.44 -10.45 -21.54
CA ALA A 214 -1.08 -10.00 -20.20
C ALA A 214 -1.20 -11.14 -19.18
N VAL A 215 -0.13 -11.38 -18.43
CA VAL A 215 -0.11 -12.39 -17.37
C VAL A 215 -0.50 -11.76 -16.05
N ARG A 216 -1.46 -12.39 -15.35
CA ARG A 216 -1.94 -11.94 -14.04
C ARG A 216 -0.94 -12.29 -12.94
N MET A 217 -0.49 -11.26 -12.23
CA MET A 217 0.38 -11.41 -11.05
C MET A 217 -0.45 -11.53 -9.79
N ASP A 218 0.14 -12.12 -8.76
CA ASP A 218 -0.43 -12.12 -7.42
C ASP A 218 0.31 -11.16 -6.50
N LEU A 219 -0.45 -10.46 -5.66
CA LEU A 219 0.04 -9.58 -4.62
C LEU A 219 -0.78 -9.82 -3.36
N VAL A 220 -0.12 -10.12 -2.26
CA VAL A 220 -0.75 -10.19 -0.93
C VAL A 220 0.02 -9.28 0.01
N GLY A 221 -0.65 -8.26 0.52
CA GLY A 221 0.00 -7.31 1.41
C GLY A 221 -0.79 -6.04 1.60
N GLY A 222 -0.06 -4.93 1.72
CA GLY A 222 -0.66 -3.65 2.01
C GLY A 222 0.35 -2.64 2.54
N PHE A 223 -0.17 -1.52 3.00
CA PHE A 223 0.64 -0.49 3.63
C PHE A 223 -0.08 0.19 4.77
N VAL A 224 0.70 0.78 5.65
CA VAL A 224 0.22 1.65 6.71
C VAL A 224 0.74 3.06 6.51
N LEU A 225 -0.10 4.02 6.85
CA LEU A 225 0.25 5.43 6.97
C LEU A 225 -0.03 5.87 8.40
N GLN A 226 0.95 6.46 9.06
CA GLN A 226 0.78 6.99 10.41
C GLN A 226 1.09 8.48 10.43
N LYS A 227 0.16 9.26 10.99
CA LYS A 227 0.39 10.68 11.28
C LYS A 227 1.49 10.80 12.33
N VAL A 228 2.57 11.51 11.98
CA VAL A 228 3.65 11.80 12.91
C VAL A 228 3.52 13.21 13.45
N THR A 229 3.34 14.18 12.55
CA THR A 229 3.02 15.58 12.85
C THR A 229 1.87 16.02 11.94
N PRO A 230 1.28 17.21 12.13
CA PRO A 230 0.28 17.74 11.19
C PRO A 230 0.78 17.84 9.74
N GLN A 231 2.11 17.94 9.52
CA GLN A 231 2.72 18.15 8.21
C GLN A 231 3.60 16.97 7.76
N ARG A 232 3.64 15.86 8.52
CA ARG A 232 4.43 14.68 8.17
C ARG A 232 3.73 13.39 8.52
N SER A 233 3.87 12.43 7.63
CA SER A 233 3.34 11.08 7.78
C SER A 233 4.47 10.06 7.59
N TYR A 234 4.45 8.99 8.36
CA TYR A 234 5.34 7.85 8.18
C TYR A 234 4.58 6.74 7.47
N PHE A 235 5.27 5.95 6.63
CA PHE A 235 4.64 4.84 5.93
C PHE A 235 5.50 3.59 6.00
N ARG A 236 4.83 2.44 5.97
CA ARG A 236 5.46 1.14 5.79
C ARG A 236 4.58 0.29 4.89
N THR A 237 5.14 -0.21 3.79
CA THR A 237 4.48 -1.06 2.79
C THR A 237 5.14 -2.41 2.77
N ILE A 238 4.37 -3.49 2.87
CA ILE A 238 4.87 -4.86 2.74
C ILE A 238 3.99 -5.64 1.77
N GLY A 239 4.61 -6.41 0.87
CA GLY A 239 3.87 -7.22 -0.09
C GLY A 239 4.64 -8.46 -0.49
N ASP A 240 3.95 -9.59 -0.53
CA ASP A 240 4.39 -10.80 -1.22
C ASP A 240 3.88 -10.74 -2.64
N MET A 241 4.79 -10.80 -3.59
CA MET A 241 4.47 -10.70 -5.02
C MET A 241 4.92 -11.96 -5.73
N ASP A 242 4.01 -12.55 -6.50
CA ASP A 242 4.32 -13.58 -7.48
C ASP A 242 4.11 -12.98 -8.88
N ILE A 243 5.22 -12.71 -9.56
CA ILE A 243 5.25 -12.13 -10.90
C ILE A 243 5.04 -13.17 -12.02
N LYS A 244 4.78 -14.43 -11.64
CA LYS A 244 4.63 -15.59 -12.53
C LYS A 244 5.87 -15.77 -13.40
N LEU A 245 7.01 -15.94 -12.73
CA LEU A 245 8.30 -16.20 -13.36
C LEU A 245 9.02 -17.26 -12.54
N ASP A 246 9.32 -18.40 -13.17
CA ASP A 246 9.87 -19.58 -12.49
C ASP A 246 11.20 -19.31 -11.77
N LEU A 247 12.06 -18.49 -12.38
CA LEU A 247 13.34 -18.09 -11.83
C LEU A 247 13.49 -16.59 -11.97
N MET A 248 13.50 -15.88 -10.85
CA MET A 248 13.60 -14.44 -10.80
C MET A 248 15.07 -13.97 -10.98
N PRO A 249 15.42 -13.30 -12.09
CA PRO A 249 16.79 -12.86 -12.32
C PRO A 249 17.20 -11.78 -11.31
N PRO A 250 18.43 -11.81 -10.77
CA PRO A 250 18.90 -10.79 -9.84
C PRO A 250 18.84 -9.36 -10.42
N SER A 251 19.05 -9.21 -11.73
CA SER A 251 18.96 -7.92 -12.44
C SER A 251 17.54 -7.35 -12.40
N LEU A 252 16.53 -8.17 -12.65
CA LEU A 252 15.13 -7.78 -12.59
C LEU A 252 14.73 -7.37 -11.18
N MET A 253 15.12 -8.15 -10.17
CA MET A 253 14.80 -7.82 -8.78
C MET A 253 15.52 -6.54 -8.32
N ASN A 254 16.76 -6.31 -8.75
CA ASN A 254 17.44 -5.04 -8.51
C ASN A 254 16.76 -3.87 -9.21
N PHE A 255 16.24 -4.06 -10.42
CA PHE A 255 15.44 -3.05 -11.12
C PHE A 255 14.14 -2.74 -10.35
N ILE A 256 13.38 -3.76 -9.94
CA ILE A 256 12.14 -3.59 -9.16
C ILE A 256 12.43 -2.86 -7.85
N SER A 257 13.33 -3.41 -7.02
CA SER A 257 13.59 -2.89 -5.69
C SER A 257 14.25 -1.51 -5.67
N ARG A 258 15.26 -1.26 -6.52
CA ARG A 258 16.02 -0.01 -6.50
C ARG A 258 15.40 1.06 -7.39
N GLN A 259 15.05 0.71 -8.62
CA GLN A 259 14.64 1.69 -9.62
C GLN A 259 13.13 1.94 -9.59
N LEU A 260 12.30 0.88 -9.60
CA LEU A 260 10.84 1.08 -9.59
C LEU A 260 10.37 1.60 -8.23
N ILE A 261 10.71 0.87 -7.17
CA ILE A 261 10.20 1.16 -5.84
C ILE A 261 10.87 2.38 -5.23
N GLY A 262 12.21 2.44 -5.26
CA GLY A 262 12.97 3.58 -4.72
C GLY A 262 12.62 4.91 -5.39
N ASN A 263 12.57 4.96 -6.73
CA ASN A 263 12.18 6.20 -7.41
C ASN A 263 10.67 6.43 -7.39
N GLY A 264 9.84 5.39 -7.35
CA GLY A 264 8.40 5.53 -7.19
C GLY A 264 8.05 6.23 -5.88
N PHE A 265 8.72 5.88 -4.79
CA PHE A 265 8.62 6.61 -3.53
C PHE A 265 9.01 8.09 -3.65
N ARG A 266 10.13 8.39 -4.33
CA ARG A 266 10.56 9.79 -4.54
C ARG A 266 9.56 10.59 -5.36
N LEU A 267 8.96 9.98 -6.39
CA LEU A 267 7.93 10.62 -7.20
C LEU A 267 6.65 10.82 -6.39
N TYR A 268 6.23 9.83 -5.61
CA TYR A 268 5.12 9.94 -4.67
C TYR A 268 5.27 11.13 -3.72
N LYS A 269 6.48 11.37 -3.22
CA LYS A 269 6.82 12.53 -2.39
C LYS A 269 6.72 13.86 -3.17
N LYS A 270 7.11 13.88 -4.45
CA LYS A 270 7.08 15.09 -5.31
C LYS A 270 5.69 15.49 -5.80
N VAL A 271 4.81 14.53 -6.08
CA VAL A 271 3.46 14.81 -6.64
C VAL A 271 2.66 15.74 -5.73
N ARG A 272 2.92 15.68 -4.42
CA ARG A 272 2.30 16.58 -3.43
C ARG A 272 2.75 18.03 -3.54
N GLN A 273 3.99 18.26 -3.97
CA GLN A 273 4.53 19.61 -4.14
C GLN A 273 4.02 20.29 -5.42
N SER A 274 3.35 19.55 -6.31
CA SER A 274 2.80 20.08 -7.56
C SER A 274 1.33 20.46 -7.33
N GLY A 275 0.97 21.74 -7.57
CA GLY A 275 -0.37 22.31 -7.36
C GLY A 275 -1.55 21.62 -8.08
N PHE A 276 -1.27 20.56 -8.85
CA PHE A 276 -2.23 19.65 -9.47
C PHE A 276 -3.12 18.92 -8.44
N MET A 277 -2.59 18.62 -7.25
CA MET A 277 -3.33 17.88 -6.21
C MET A 277 -4.39 18.74 -5.52
N ILE A 278 -4.09 20.02 -5.26
CA ILE A 278 -5.03 20.98 -4.67
C ILE A 278 -6.24 21.16 -5.61
N LEU A 279 -5.99 21.34 -6.91
CA LEU A 279 -7.07 21.46 -7.90
C LEU A 279 -7.90 20.18 -8.01
N PHE A 280 -7.26 19.00 -7.95
CA PHE A 280 -7.99 17.72 -8.01
C PHE A 280 -8.85 17.49 -6.76
N VAL A 281 -8.33 17.74 -5.55
CA VAL A 281 -9.08 17.65 -4.28
C VAL A 281 -10.23 18.65 -4.21
N LEU A 282 -10.05 19.87 -4.73
CA LEU A 282 -11.12 20.87 -4.83
C LEU A 282 -12.21 20.46 -5.84
N MET A 283 -11.82 19.83 -6.95
CA MET A 283 -12.76 19.35 -7.99
C MET A 283 -13.46 18.04 -7.61
N SER A 284 -12.81 17.17 -6.82
CA SER A 284 -13.36 15.94 -6.28
C SER A 284 -13.98 16.11 -4.88
N GLY A 285 -14.06 17.35 -4.38
CA GLY A 285 -14.59 17.74 -3.06
C GLY A 285 -16.08 17.47 -2.82
N ARG A 286 -16.77 16.77 -3.73
CA ARG A 286 -18.10 16.16 -3.49
C ARG A 286 -18.04 14.64 -3.21
N TYR A 287 -16.88 13.99 -3.37
CA TYR A 287 -16.72 12.54 -3.22
C TYR A 287 -15.91 12.12 -1.99
N LEU A 288 -15.12 13.02 -1.42
CA LEU A 288 -14.32 12.77 -0.21
C LEU A 288 -14.95 13.36 1.07
N SER A 289 -15.99 14.18 0.94
CA SER A 289 -16.61 14.92 2.04
C SER A 289 -17.51 14.07 2.92
N ASP A 290 -18.11 13.02 2.39
CA ASP A 290 -19.29 12.47 3.07
C ASP A 290 -18.95 11.32 4.01
N ASN A 291 -17.85 10.56 3.84
CA ASN A 291 -17.63 9.35 4.63
C ASN A 291 -16.17 8.95 4.97
N MET A 292 -15.15 9.81 4.73
CA MET A 292 -13.74 9.39 4.96
C MET A 292 -12.93 10.27 5.90
N PHE A 293 -13.43 11.41 6.39
CA PHE A 293 -12.69 12.24 7.37
C PHE A 293 -13.60 13.15 8.22
N PRO A 294 -13.62 13.03 9.57
CA PRO A 294 -14.14 14.09 10.43
C PRO A 294 -13.22 15.33 10.50
N TYR A 295 -12.00 15.27 9.94
CA TYR A 295 -11.01 16.36 9.99
C TYR A 295 -11.15 17.43 8.90
N LEU A 296 -12.05 17.26 7.92
CA LEU A 296 -12.31 18.29 6.89
C LEU A 296 -13.32 19.37 7.34
N ASN A 297 -14.08 19.13 8.40
CA ASN A 297 -15.12 20.05 8.87
C ASN A 297 -14.60 21.36 9.48
N VAL A 298 -13.28 21.51 9.67
CA VAL A 298 -12.69 22.75 10.20
C VAL A 298 -12.20 23.70 9.10
N THR A 299 -11.94 23.21 7.88
CA THR A 299 -11.37 24.06 6.81
C THR A 299 -12.43 24.64 5.87
N VAL A 300 -13.62 24.03 5.78
CA VAL A 300 -14.70 24.52 4.90
C VAL A 300 -15.45 25.72 5.49
N SER A 301 -15.38 25.94 6.81
CA SER A 301 -16.02 27.10 7.46
C SER A 301 -15.26 28.42 7.28
N CYS A 302 -13.99 28.41 6.87
CA CYS A 302 -13.19 29.63 6.66
C CYS A 302 -13.35 30.28 5.27
N PHE A 303 -14.13 29.68 4.35
CA PHE A 303 -14.41 30.26 3.02
C PHE A 303 -15.90 30.54 2.77
N ARG A 304 -16.72 30.51 3.83
CA ARG A 304 -18.09 31.04 3.83
C ARG A 304 -18.15 32.31 4.69
N SER A 305 -17.46 33.36 4.23
CA SER A 305 -17.73 34.76 4.59
C SER A 305 -17.18 35.66 3.51
#